data_AF-A0AAC9PTC9-F1
#
_entry.id   AF-A0AAC9PTC9-F1
#
_cell.length_a   1.000
_cell.length_b   1.000
_cell.length_c   1.000
_cell.angle_alpha   90.00
_cell.angle_beta   90.00
_cell.angle_gamma   90.00
#
_symmetry.space_group_name_H-M   'P 1'
#
loop_
_entity.id
_entity.type
_entity.pdbx_description
1 polymer ?
#
loop_
_entity_poly.entity_id
_entity_poly.type
_entity_poly.pdbx_seq_one_letter_code
_entity_poly.pdbx_strand_id
1 'polypeptide(L)'
;MTGAPLPAAAAHLAAAVGGHGHGVGAQTPAGQLGLTIALLATTIVAAAAALLRPASRLDRRGTTALATTAALGGILSLLFTDASWIPDPMAFLVLVCLGAPVSLAFSRTRPGLPRLTSAALLVTTSAAVAAHAAGLFAAVDPPDATTDTAVLAAFAAVAWLVVCTPTGRRSAALVRVTGIVAAIALLAGTAQVVVLGRLDAPLTGEPLLATASVDGRGVDLLIVPHRPGRNLVHVGSADVSVGTSPSTMVRATARPGAPGGWALLELGEGRDRLRVQVGERVGAVSIDPGDQQWDGADLRDPDAPEYVSAVLGQALIDPRVEVPWPASALSTQDAAVLRGLTAALAGRAVSIVSDDSPRAEEAERVVREQAARHGVAVHDELTSSVTDVVVVAGWARAAATLRAMEPEPTRLRHLAPWLVTWELLSTEVEQIFPLRYRPEDPVFHRHLLALPRDFRPAAPTAVGLDRWLTAVRHPATPTNERYRMSDTSGVPGPDQPGWLHPTVVAVVSDPDPDAGSDSQPTPR
;
A
#
# COMPACT_ATOMS: atom_id res chain seq x y z
N MET A 1 66.25 1.03 2.80
CA MET A 1 65.24 0.01 2.49
C MET A 1 64.37 -0.14 3.72
N THR A 2 63.32 0.66 3.79
CA THR A 2 62.56 0.98 5.00
C THR A 2 61.10 1.04 4.59
N GLY A 3 60.29 0.19 5.22
CA GLY A 3 58.89 -0.02 4.90
C GLY A 3 58.02 1.20 5.23
N ALA A 4 57.09 1.50 4.33
CA ALA A 4 56.05 2.48 4.52
C ALA A 4 54.76 1.79 5.04
N PRO A 5 54.08 2.34 6.05
CA PRO A 5 52.80 1.82 6.52
C PRO A 5 51.63 2.38 5.67
N LEU A 6 50.62 1.54 5.46
CA LEU A 6 49.32 1.88 4.88
C LEU A 6 48.52 2.78 5.86
N PRO A 7 47.80 3.82 5.40
CA PRO A 7 46.88 4.55 6.26
C PRO A 7 45.51 3.86 6.31
N ALA A 8 45.03 3.68 7.54
CA ALA A 8 43.65 3.36 7.86
C ALA A 8 42.77 4.60 7.64
N ALA A 9 41.75 4.48 6.80
CA ALA A 9 40.69 5.47 6.66
C ALA A 9 39.33 4.73 6.57
N ALA A 10 38.82 4.33 7.72
CA ALA A 10 37.46 3.82 7.88
C ALA A 10 36.98 4.18 9.29
N ALA A 11 36.53 5.43 9.48
CA ALA A 11 35.62 5.86 10.55
C ALA A 11 35.51 7.39 10.51
N HIS A 12 34.50 7.93 9.81
CA HIS A 12 33.84 9.20 10.13
C HIS A 12 32.70 9.45 9.13
N LEU A 13 31.54 8.84 9.37
CA LEU A 13 30.25 9.28 8.83
C LEU A 13 29.11 8.59 9.59
N ALA A 14 28.98 8.94 10.86
CA ALA A 14 27.80 8.63 11.67
C ALA A 14 27.72 9.63 12.84
N ALA A 15 27.28 10.85 12.55
CA ALA A 15 26.79 11.79 13.56
C ALA A 15 26.05 12.96 12.87
N ALA A 16 24.84 12.70 12.38
CA ALA A 16 23.83 13.74 12.23
C ALA A 16 22.72 13.39 13.22
N VAL A 17 22.89 13.91 14.43
CA VAL A 17 21.92 13.90 15.52
C VAL A 17 20.81 14.87 15.17
N GLY A 18 19.58 14.36 15.03
CA GLY A 18 18.37 15.16 14.83
C GLY A 18 17.21 14.61 15.65
N GLY A 19 16.81 15.36 16.69
CA GLY A 19 15.46 15.41 17.28
C GLY A 19 14.93 14.16 18.01
N HIS A 20 14.96 14.16 19.34
CA HIS A 20 14.22 13.21 20.18
C HIS A 20 12.74 13.61 20.25
N GLY A 21 11.95 13.15 19.29
CA GLY A 21 10.52 12.92 19.50
C GLY A 21 10.33 11.49 19.99
N HIS A 22 9.66 11.30 21.13
CA HIS A 22 9.27 9.97 21.62
C HIS A 22 8.09 9.35 20.84
N GLY A 23 7.82 9.83 19.63
CA GLY A 23 6.95 9.15 18.68
C GLY A 23 7.72 7.99 18.08
N VAL A 24 7.21 6.78 18.26
CA VAL A 24 7.63 5.56 17.56
C VAL A 24 7.78 5.91 16.08
N GLY A 25 9.02 6.11 15.65
CA GLY A 25 9.35 6.70 14.36
C GLY A 25 8.79 5.83 13.24
N ALA A 26 8.37 6.49 12.16
CA ALA A 26 7.94 5.90 10.90
C ALA A 26 8.65 4.57 10.66
N GLN A 27 7.89 3.46 10.72
CA GLN A 27 8.41 2.15 10.41
C GLN A 27 8.82 2.16 8.95
N THR A 28 10.08 2.50 8.68
CA THR A 28 10.67 2.26 7.38
C THR A 28 10.71 0.75 7.16
N PRO A 29 10.50 0.24 5.94
CA PRO A 29 10.60 -1.19 5.65
C PRO A 29 11.91 -1.83 6.16
N ALA A 30 12.99 -1.04 6.21
CA ALA A 30 14.27 -1.44 6.78
C ALA A 30 14.22 -1.70 8.30
N GLY A 31 13.44 -0.93 9.06
CA GLY A 31 13.27 -1.10 10.50
C GLY A 31 12.51 -2.38 10.86
N GLN A 32 11.42 -2.66 10.14
CA GLN A 32 10.63 -3.88 10.33
C GLN A 32 11.43 -5.14 9.95
N LEU A 33 12.16 -5.11 8.81
CA LEU A 33 13.07 -6.18 8.43
C LEU A 33 14.13 -6.43 9.52
N GLY A 34 14.72 -5.37 10.05
CA GLY A 34 15.72 -5.47 11.12
C GLY A 34 15.16 -6.10 12.39
N LEU A 35 13.96 -5.71 12.81
CA LEU A 35 13.27 -6.31 13.94
C LEU A 35 12.96 -7.80 13.67
N THR A 36 12.53 -8.16 12.47
CA THR A 36 12.17 -9.55 12.12
C THR A 36 13.41 -10.44 12.15
N ILE A 37 14.52 -9.96 11.59
CA ILE A 37 15.81 -10.66 11.64
C ILE A 37 16.27 -10.82 13.10
N ALA A 38 16.12 -9.78 13.92
CA ALA A 38 16.48 -9.85 15.33
C ALA A 38 15.62 -10.87 16.09
N LEU A 39 14.30 -10.88 15.89
CA LEU A 39 13.39 -11.86 16.49
C LEU A 39 13.78 -13.28 16.09
N LEU A 40 13.94 -13.55 14.79
CA LEU A 40 14.35 -14.86 14.27
C LEU A 40 15.69 -15.33 14.86
N ALA A 41 16.68 -14.44 14.93
CA ALA A 41 17.98 -14.74 15.52
C ALA A 41 17.85 -15.10 17.01
N THR A 42 17.11 -14.31 17.79
CA THR A 42 16.88 -14.60 19.22
C THR A 42 16.11 -15.90 19.43
N THR A 43 15.12 -16.21 18.60
CA THR A 43 14.37 -17.47 18.61
C THR A 43 15.29 -18.67 18.40
N ILE A 44 16.14 -18.64 17.36
CA ILE A 44 17.06 -19.75 17.05
C ILE A 44 18.05 -19.97 18.20
N VAL A 45 18.64 -18.90 18.73
CA VAL A 45 19.61 -19.00 19.84
C VAL A 45 18.94 -19.52 21.12
N ALA A 46 17.74 -19.03 21.45
CA ALA A 46 16.99 -19.47 22.62
C ALA A 46 16.58 -20.96 22.51
N ALA A 47 16.09 -21.39 21.35
CA ALA A 47 15.74 -22.79 21.10
C ALA A 47 16.96 -23.71 21.19
N ALA A 48 18.08 -23.33 20.56
CA ALA A 48 19.33 -24.08 20.64
C ALA A 48 19.86 -24.19 22.08
N ALA A 49 19.80 -23.09 22.83
CA ALA A 49 20.16 -23.07 24.25
C ALA A 49 19.30 -24.03 25.07
N ALA A 50 17.99 -24.05 24.84
CA ALA A 50 17.08 -24.93 25.55
C ALA A 50 17.36 -26.42 25.27
N LEU A 51 17.69 -26.77 24.04
CA LEU A 51 18.04 -28.14 23.64
C LEU A 51 19.41 -28.59 24.18
N LEU A 52 20.40 -27.69 24.23
CA LEU A 52 21.76 -28.00 24.67
C LEU A 52 21.95 -27.93 26.19
N ARG A 53 21.06 -27.24 26.90
CA ARG A 53 21.15 -27.02 28.36
C ARG A 53 21.35 -28.31 29.19
N PRO A 54 20.71 -29.45 28.89
CA PRO A 54 20.88 -30.68 29.66
C PRO A 54 22.28 -31.30 29.55
N ALA A 55 22.99 -31.04 28.45
CA ALA A 55 24.31 -31.62 28.17
C ALA A 55 25.47 -30.69 28.55
N SER A 56 25.21 -29.38 28.71
CA SER A 56 26.22 -28.35 28.91
C SER A 56 26.20 -27.79 30.33
N ARG A 57 27.39 -27.62 30.91
CA ARG A 57 27.57 -26.74 32.07
C ARG A 57 27.97 -25.37 31.54
N LEU A 58 27.00 -24.46 31.53
CA LEU A 58 27.26 -23.07 31.21
C LEU A 58 28.03 -22.43 32.36
N ASP A 59 29.08 -21.69 32.02
CA ASP A 59 29.68 -20.76 32.95
C ASP A 59 28.73 -19.58 33.18
N ARG A 60 29.06 -18.72 34.14
CA ARG A 60 28.18 -17.60 34.49
C ARG A 60 27.93 -16.67 33.30
N ARG A 61 28.95 -16.41 32.48
CA ARG A 61 28.82 -15.54 31.30
C ARG A 61 27.87 -16.15 30.27
N GLY A 62 27.98 -17.44 29.99
CA GLY A 62 27.05 -18.16 29.12
C GLY A 62 25.62 -18.16 29.64
N THR A 63 25.40 -18.39 30.95
CA THR A 63 24.07 -18.30 31.57
C THR A 63 23.48 -16.90 31.40
N THR A 64 24.24 -15.85 31.70
CA THR A 64 23.78 -14.46 31.58
C THR A 64 23.47 -14.09 30.13
N ALA A 65 24.35 -14.43 29.19
CA ALA A 65 24.14 -14.14 27.77
C ALA A 65 22.85 -14.79 27.25
N LEU A 66 22.66 -16.09 27.49
CA LEU A 66 21.50 -16.83 26.98
C LEU A 66 20.19 -16.40 27.64
N ALA A 67 20.18 -16.14 28.95
CA ALA A 67 19.00 -15.59 29.63
C ALA A 67 18.62 -14.22 29.07
N THR A 68 19.62 -13.36 28.80
CA THR A 68 19.40 -12.03 28.20
C THR A 68 18.88 -12.15 26.78
N THR A 69 19.42 -13.07 25.96
CA THR A 69 18.93 -13.30 24.59
C THR A 69 17.48 -13.78 24.59
N ALA A 70 17.11 -14.72 25.46
CA ALA A 70 15.73 -15.19 25.57
C ALA A 70 14.78 -14.07 26.04
N ALA A 71 15.19 -13.27 27.03
CA ALA A 71 14.41 -12.12 27.49
C ALA A 71 14.22 -11.07 26.38
N LEU A 72 15.29 -10.77 25.62
CA LEU A 72 15.23 -9.84 24.49
C LEU A 72 14.29 -10.35 23.39
N GLY A 73 14.32 -11.65 23.07
CA GLY A 73 13.38 -12.25 22.13
C GLY A 73 11.93 -12.13 22.58
N GLY A 74 11.65 -12.32 23.87
CA GLY A 74 10.32 -12.07 24.44
C GLY A 74 9.88 -10.61 24.34
N ILE A 75 10.78 -9.66 24.59
CA ILE A 75 10.50 -8.22 24.44
C ILE A 75 10.25 -7.86 22.97
N LEU A 76 11.08 -8.37 22.05
CA LEU A 76 10.88 -8.17 20.60
C LEU A 76 9.51 -8.73 20.17
N SER A 77 9.11 -9.89 20.70
CA SER A 77 7.79 -10.46 20.44
C SER A 77 6.66 -9.55 20.93
N LEU A 78 6.78 -8.89 22.10
CA LEU A 78 5.81 -7.90 22.57
C LEU A 78 5.71 -6.69 21.63
N LEU A 79 6.85 -6.20 21.14
CA LEU A 79 6.90 -5.08 20.20
C LEU A 79 6.23 -5.41 18.86
N PHE A 80 6.35 -6.66 18.41
CA PHE A 80 5.73 -7.12 17.17
C PHE A 80 4.22 -7.33 17.27
N THR A 81 3.74 -7.77 18.43
CA THR A 81 2.36 -8.24 18.59
C THR A 81 1.38 -7.13 18.94
N ASP A 82 1.87 -5.89 19.09
CA ASP A 82 1.11 -4.73 19.57
C ASP A 82 0.22 -5.15 20.75
N ALA A 83 0.88 -5.40 21.88
CA ALA A 83 0.33 -6.06 23.07
C ALA A 83 -0.79 -5.29 23.80
N SER A 84 -1.56 -4.46 23.09
CA SER A 84 -2.76 -3.75 23.55
C SER A 84 -3.84 -4.67 24.10
N TRP A 85 -3.84 -5.94 23.68
CA TRP A 85 -4.73 -6.99 24.22
C TRP A 85 -4.32 -7.46 25.63
N ILE A 86 -3.10 -7.18 26.09
CA ILE A 86 -2.62 -7.58 27.41
C ILE A 86 -3.01 -6.50 28.42
N PRO A 87 -3.84 -6.80 29.44
CA PRO A 87 -4.10 -5.86 30.52
C PRO A 87 -2.81 -5.45 31.24
N ASP A 88 -2.68 -4.18 31.66
CA ASP A 88 -1.46 -3.65 32.31
C ASP A 88 -0.86 -4.55 33.40
N PRO A 89 -1.65 -5.17 34.32
CA PRO A 89 -1.08 -6.07 35.33
C PRO A 89 -0.42 -7.32 34.73
N MET A 90 -0.97 -7.83 33.62
CA MET A 90 -0.41 -8.98 32.91
C MET A 90 0.85 -8.60 32.14
N ALA A 91 0.89 -7.41 31.53
CA ALA A 91 2.09 -6.91 30.87
C ALA A 91 3.25 -6.78 31.88
N PHE A 92 2.98 -6.25 33.08
CA PHE A 92 3.95 -6.21 34.16
C PHE A 92 4.43 -7.62 34.57
N LEU A 93 3.53 -8.58 34.74
CA LEU A 93 3.90 -9.96 35.06
C LEU A 93 4.77 -10.61 33.97
N VAL A 94 4.47 -10.38 32.70
CA VAL A 94 5.30 -10.87 31.57
C VAL A 94 6.71 -10.27 31.64
N LEU A 95 6.82 -8.95 31.84
CA LEU A 95 8.12 -8.29 31.98
C LEU A 95 8.91 -8.81 33.19
N VAL A 96 8.25 -9.06 34.32
CA VAL A 96 8.88 -9.68 35.50
C VAL A 96 9.36 -11.11 35.18
N CYS A 97 8.53 -11.92 34.51
CA CYS A 97 8.89 -13.28 34.11
C CYS A 97 10.09 -13.33 33.16
N LEU A 98 10.25 -12.33 32.28
CA LEU A 98 11.40 -12.20 31.38
C LEU A 98 12.63 -11.61 32.08
N GLY A 99 12.46 -10.61 32.96
CA GLY A 99 13.56 -9.89 33.61
C GLY A 99 14.16 -10.59 34.84
N ALA A 100 13.34 -11.30 35.63
CA ALA A 100 13.79 -12.00 36.83
C ALA A 100 14.94 -13.01 36.59
N PRO A 101 14.89 -13.92 35.58
CA PRO A 101 16.01 -14.83 35.30
C PRO A 101 17.29 -14.10 34.90
N VAL A 102 17.19 -12.98 34.19
CA VAL A 102 18.36 -12.14 33.84
C VAL A 102 18.99 -11.58 35.12
N SER A 103 18.19 -10.99 36.00
CA SER A 103 18.66 -10.46 37.30
C SER A 103 19.31 -11.54 38.16
N LEU A 104 18.72 -12.74 38.22
CA LEU A 104 19.28 -13.89 38.92
C LEU A 104 20.63 -14.34 38.32
N ALA A 105 20.77 -14.33 36.99
CA ALA A 105 22.03 -14.66 36.33
C ALA A 105 23.15 -13.63 36.63
N PHE A 106 22.79 -12.35 36.81
CA PHE A 106 23.71 -11.30 37.21
C PHE A 106 24.06 -11.33 38.71
N SER A 107 23.22 -11.90 39.58
CA SER A 107 23.50 -11.98 41.01
C SER A 107 24.78 -12.80 41.32
N ARG A 108 25.64 -12.27 42.20
CA ARG A 108 26.84 -12.99 42.69
C ARG A 108 26.48 -14.05 43.72
N THR A 109 25.43 -13.81 44.50
CA THR A 109 24.90 -14.72 45.50
C THR A 109 23.82 -15.55 44.84
N ARG A 110 24.05 -16.85 44.64
CA ARG A 110 22.98 -17.78 44.27
C ARG A 110 22.11 -17.95 45.51
N PRO A 111 20.94 -17.30 45.60
CA PRO A 111 20.06 -17.57 46.73
C PRO A 111 19.63 -19.03 46.58
N GLY A 112 19.51 -19.75 47.70
CA GLY A 112 19.07 -21.15 47.71
C GLY A 112 17.59 -21.31 47.31
N LEU A 113 17.25 -20.91 46.08
CA LEU A 113 15.89 -20.89 45.53
C LEU A 113 15.68 -21.90 44.37
N PRO A 114 16.24 -23.12 44.39
CA PRO A 114 16.04 -24.07 43.30
C PRO A 114 14.56 -24.43 43.11
N ARG A 115 13.78 -24.41 44.20
CA ARG A 115 12.32 -24.65 44.16
C ARG A 115 11.57 -23.56 43.40
N LEU A 116 11.95 -22.29 43.58
CA LEU A 116 11.29 -21.17 42.92
C LEU A 116 11.61 -21.14 41.42
N THR A 117 12.87 -21.37 41.04
CA THR A 117 13.26 -21.46 39.62
C THR A 117 12.56 -22.61 38.90
N SER A 118 12.42 -23.77 39.55
CA SER A 118 11.71 -24.92 38.96
C SER A 118 10.20 -24.70 38.88
N ALA A 119 9.59 -24.04 39.87
CA ALA A 119 8.17 -23.70 39.82
C ALA A 119 7.87 -22.71 38.69
N ALA A 120 8.66 -21.63 38.58
CA ALA A 120 8.51 -20.64 37.52
C ALA A 120 8.67 -21.26 36.11
N LEU A 121 9.66 -22.15 35.96
CA LEU A 121 9.86 -22.90 34.72
C LEU A 121 8.65 -23.78 34.36
N LEU A 122 8.08 -24.50 35.33
CA LEU A 122 6.90 -25.33 35.11
C LEU A 122 5.67 -24.49 34.74
N VAL A 123 5.43 -23.38 35.45
CA VAL A 123 4.29 -22.50 35.18
C VAL A 123 4.37 -21.90 33.77
N THR A 124 5.52 -21.35 33.39
CA THR A 124 5.72 -20.75 32.06
C THR A 124 5.61 -21.78 30.94
N THR A 125 6.16 -22.98 31.12
CA THR A 125 6.06 -24.04 30.09
C THR A 125 4.62 -24.56 29.96
N SER A 126 3.93 -24.77 31.07
CA SER A 126 2.52 -25.18 31.05
C SER A 126 1.65 -24.13 30.38
N ALA A 127 1.89 -22.84 30.62
CA ALA A 127 1.20 -21.74 29.94
C ALA A 127 1.44 -21.77 28.43
N ALA A 128 2.69 -21.97 27.98
CA ALA A 128 3.02 -22.07 26.55
C ALA A 128 2.31 -23.24 25.87
N VAL A 129 2.30 -24.42 26.51
CA VAL A 129 1.62 -25.62 25.97
C VAL A 129 0.11 -25.43 25.96
N ALA A 130 -0.47 -24.90 27.03
CA ALA A 130 -1.92 -24.65 27.10
C ALA A 130 -2.36 -23.64 26.03
N ALA A 131 -1.59 -22.58 25.81
CA ALA A 131 -1.87 -21.58 24.78
C ALA A 131 -1.78 -22.16 23.35
N HIS A 132 -0.77 -22.99 23.07
CA HIS A 132 -0.66 -23.72 21.79
C HIS A 132 -1.81 -24.70 21.58
N ALA A 133 -2.16 -25.48 22.60
CA ALA A 133 -3.29 -26.40 22.53
C ALA A 133 -4.61 -25.64 22.32
N ALA A 134 -4.82 -24.54 23.04
CA ALA A 134 -5.98 -23.68 22.83
C ALA A 134 -6.04 -23.16 21.38
N GLY A 135 -4.93 -22.65 20.83
CA GLY A 135 -4.87 -22.17 19.45
C GLY A 135 -5.13 -23.25 18.39
N LEU A 136 -4.78 -24.52 18.66
CA LEU A 136 -5.06 -25.65 17.76
C LEU A 136 -6.54 -26.07 17.76
N PHE A 137 -7.26 -25.91 18.87
CA PHE A 137 -8.63 -26.39 19.03
C PHE A 137 -9.70 -25.29 19.00
N ALA A 138 -9.32 -24.02 19.14
CA ALA A 138 -10.25 -22.92 19.19
C ALA A 138 -10.58 -22.36 17.79
N ALA A 139 -11.88 -22.34 17.46
CA ALA A 139 -12.46 -21.46 16.44
C ALA A 139 -12.72 -20.04 17.02
N VAL A 140 -11.83 -19.56 17.88
CA VAL A 140 -11.99 -18.29 18.60
C VAL A 140 -11.33 -17.19 17.78
N ASP A 141 -12.15 -16.25 17.32
CA ASP A 141 -11.70 -14.93 16.89
C ASP A 141 -11.35 -14.08 18.13
N PRO A 142 -10.23 -13.33 18.14
CA PRO A 142 -9.15 -13.35 17.15
C PRO A 142 -8.06 -14.39 17.51
N PRO A 143 -7.58 -15.20 16.55
CA PRO A 143 -6.58 -16.25 16.73
C PRO A 143 -5.14 -15.76 17.05
N ASP A 144 -4.97 -14.49 17.43
CA ASP A 144 -3.68 -13.82 17.53
C ASP A 144 -3.14 -13.84 18.97
N ALA A 145 -3.99 -13.52 19.96
CA ALA A 145 -3.58 -13.44 21.36
C ALA A 145 -3.05 -14.78 21.90
N THR A 146 -3.60 -15.93 21.47
CA THR A 146 -3.16 -17.25 21.96
C THR A 146 -1.78 -17.63 21.43
N THR A 147 -1.49 -17.38 20.15
CA THR A 147 -0.18 -17.70 19.56
C THR A 147 0.89 -16.80 20.13
N ASP A 148 0.58 -15.51 20.30
CA ASP A 148 1.49 -14.52 20.87
C ASP A 148 1.78 -14.82 22.34
N THR A 149 0.75 -15.18 23.12
CA THR A 149 0.91 -15.67 24.50
C THR A 149 1.82 -16.89 24.55
N ALA A 150 1.66 -17.83 23.60
CA ALA A 150 2.46 -19.05 23.56
C ALA A 150 3.95 -18.76 23.27
N VAL A 151 4.25 -17.85 22.34
CA VAL A 151 5.62 -17.41 22.02
C VAL A 151 6.25 -16.69 23.22
N LEU A 152 5.53 -15.76 23.86
CA LEU A 152 5.99 -15.05 25.05
C LEU A 152 6.27 -15.99 26.21
N ALA A 153 5.36 -16.92 26.48
CA ALA A 153 5.52 -17.92 27.53
C ALA A 153 6.69 -18.87 27.23
N ALA A 154 6.93 -19.22 25.97
CA ALA A 154 8.08 -20.03 25.56
C ALA A 154 9.41 -19.30 25.78
N PHE A 155 9.51 -18.00 25.43
CA PHE A 155 10.71 -17.20 25.74
C PHE A 155 10.97 -17.11 27.25
N ALA A 156 9.93 -16.86 28.05
CA ALA A 156 10.04 -16.85 29.50
C ALA A 156 10.49 -18.22 30.04
N ALA A 157 9.92 -19.32 29.54
CA ALA A 157 10.31 -20.67 29.94
C ALA A 157 11.78 -20.95 29.63
N VAL A 158 12.28 -20.56 28.45
CA VAL A 158 13.70 -20.71 28.10
C VAL A 158 14.59 -19.85 29.01
N ALA A 159 14.21 -18.61 29.32
CA ALA A 159 14.99 -17.76 30.21
C ALA A 159 15.13 -18.37 31.62
N TRP A 160 14.05 -18.93 32.18
CA TRP A 160 14.08 -19.64 33.46
C TRP A 160 14.85 -20.97 33.40
N LEU A 161 14.75 -21.71 32.30
CA LEU A 161 15.47 -22.97 32.06
C LEU A 161 16.98 -22.78 32.14
N VAL A 162 17.48 -21.67 31.58
CA VAL A 162 18.92 -21.35 31.56
C VAL A 162 19.48 -21.19 32.98
N VAL A 163 18.70 -20.58 33.88
CA VAL A 163 19.10 -20.30 35.28
C VAL A 163 18.88 -21.51 36.21
N CYS A 164 18.04 -22.46 35.82
CA CYS A 164 17.81 -23.68 36.61
C CYS A 164 19.09 -24.53 36.74
N THR A 165 19.42 -24.93 37.96
CA THR A 165 20.49 -25.89 38.26
C THR A 165 19.90 -27.22 38.77
N PRO A 166 19.80 -28.26 37.93
CA PRO A 166 19.18 -29.51 38.36
C PRO A 166 20.04 -30.23 39.41
N THR A 167 19.47 -30.51 40.58
CA THR A 167 20.09 -31.28 41.66
C THR A 167 19.58 -32.72 41.66
N GLY A 168 20.04 -33.52 40.68
CA GLY A 168 19.73 -34.96 40.59
C GLY A 168 19.14 -35.40 39.24
N ARG A 169 19.03 -36.73 39.07
CA ARG A 169 18.60 -37.35 37.79
C ARG A 169 17.17 -36.99 37.40
N ARG A 170 16.23 -36.98 38.35
CA ARG A 170 14.81 -36.63 38.09
C ARG A 170 14.65 -35.18 37.65
N SER A 171 15.31 -34.25 38.34
CA SER A 171 15.31 -32.83 37.94
C SER A 171 16.00 -32.60 36.59
N ALA A 172 17.06 -33.35 36.28
CA ALA A 172 17.72 -33.26 34.98
C ALA A 172 16.82 -33.76 33.83
N ALA A 173 16.09 -34.86 34.06
CA ALA A 173 15.10 -35.36 33.11
C ALA A 173 13.96 -34.35 32.89
N LEU A 174 13.44 -33.74 33.98
CA LEU A 174 12.43 -32.70 33.90
C LEU A 174 12.92 -31.51 33.06
N VAL A 175 14.08 -30.93 33.41
CA VAL A 175 14.71 -29.82 32.66
C VAL A 175 14.89 -30.17 31.19
N ARG A 176 15.28 -31.41 30.85
CA ARG A 176 15.41 -31.85 29.46
C ARG A 176 14.09 -31.87 28.71
N VAL A 177 13.04 -32.47 29.30
CA VAL A 177 11.72 -32.53 28.66
C VAL A 177 11.16 -31.13 28.50
N THR A 178 11.22 -30.31 29.54
CA THR A 178 10.76 -28.92 29.52
C THR A 178 11.51 -28.09 28.49
N GLY A 179 12.83 -28.24 28.38
CA GLY A 179 13.64 -27.55 27.37
C GLY A 179 13.27 -27.93 25.94
N ILE A 180 13.02 -29.22 25.67
CA ILE A 180 12.55 -29.68 24.36
C ILE A 180 11.18 -29.07 24.03
N VAL A 181 10.24 -29.14 24.98
CA VAL A 181 8.88 -28.60 24.79
C VAL A 181 8.91 -27.08 24.55
N ALA A 182 9.67 -26.33 25.34
CA ALA A 182 9.82 -24.90 25.17
C ALA A 182 10.47 -24.54 23.83
N ALA A 183 11.50 -25.28 23.40
CA ALA A 183 12.15 -25.07 22.10
C ALA A 183 11.18 -25.32 20.93
N ILE A 184 10.41 -26.40 20.98
CA ILE A 184 9.40 -26.71 19.96
C ILE A 184 8.32 -25.63 19.95
N ALA A 185 7.79 -25.25 21.12
CA ALA A 185 6.78 -24.20 21.23
C ALA A 185 7.27 -22.85 20.68
N LEU A 186 8.54 -22.51 20.93
CA LEU A 186 9.16 -21.28 20.45
C LEU A 186 9.34 -21.29 18.93
N LEU A 187 9.90 -22.37 18.39
CA LEU A 187 10.13 -22.52 16.95
C LEU A 187 8.81 -22.59 16.18
N ALA A 188 7.86 -23.40 16.64
CA ALA A 188 6.54 -23.54 16.01
C ALA A 188 5.75 -22.24 16.10
N GLY A 189 5.72 -21.58 17.27
CA GLY A 189 5.03 -20.30 17.45
C GLY A 189 5.64 -19.18 16.61
N THR A 190 6.97 -19.03 16.60
CA THR A 190 7.64 -18.02 15.77
C THR A 190 7.45 -18.32 14.28
N ALA A 191 7.58 -19.59 13.87
CA ALA A 191 7.33 -19.99 12.48
C ALA A 191 5.88 -19.71 12.07
N GLN A 192 4.92 -19.96 12.94
CA GLN A 192 3.51 -19.66 12.67
C GLN A 192 3.26 -18.16 12.53
N VAL A 193 3.85 -17.32 13.40
CA VAL A 193 3.78 -15.85 13.30
C VAL A 193 4.41 -15.34 11.99
N VAL A 194 5.58 -15.88 11.62
CA VAL A 194 6.32 -15.48 10.41
C VAL A 194 5.65 -15.97 9.13
N VAL A 195 5.28 -17.25 9.06
CA VAL A 195 4.71 -17.89 7.85
C VAL A 195 3.29 -17.40 7.57
N LEU A 196 2.49 -17.13 8.60
CA LEU A 196 1.13 -16.60 8.40
C LEU A 196 1.11 -15.09 8.08
N GLY A 197 2.26 -14.46 7.83
CA GLY A 197 2.33 -13.04 7.50
C GLY A 197 1.84 -12.12 8.61
N ARG A 198 1.78 -12.60 9.86
CA ARG A 198 1.24 -11.85 11.00
C ARG A 198 2.17 -10.72 11.49
N LEU A 199 3.37 -10.63 10.93
CA LEU A 199 4.30 -9.51 11.18
C LEU A 199 3.98 -8.29 10.31
N ASP A 200 3.10 -8.42 9.31
CA ASP A 200 2.56 -7.29 8.55
C ASP A 200 1.29 -6.80 9.24
N ALA A 201 1.46 -6.06 10.33
CA ALA A 201 0.36 -5.31 10.91
C ALA A 201 -0.11 -4.29 9.85
N PRO A 202 -1.34 -4.36 9.34
CA PRO A 202 -1.82 -3.38 8.38
C PRO A 202 -1.79 -2.01 9.03
N LEU A 203 -1.46 -0.99 8.24
CA LEU A 203 -1.44 0.38 8.73
C LEU A 203 -2.85 0.76 9.19
N THR A 204 -2.98 1.10 10.46
CA THR A 204 -4.28 1.37 11.08
C THR A 204 -4.91 2.61 10.45
N GLY A 205 -6.00 2.40 9.75
CA GLY A 205 -6.82 3.48 9.23
C GLY A 205 -6.27 4.19 7.98
N GLU A 206 -5.10 3.84 7.48
CA GLU A 206 -4.53 4.45 6.28
C GLU A 206 -4.91 3.64 5.03
N PRO A 207 -5.03 4.26 3.84
CA PRO A 207 -5.31 3.54 2.60
C PRO A 207 -4.44 2.30 2.46
N LEU A 208 -5.09 1.14 2.32
CA LEU A 208 -4.40 -0.15 2.35
C LEU A 208 -4.22 -0.67 0.92
N LEU A 209 -2.99 -0.68 0.46
CA LEU A 209 -2.58 -1.40 -0.74
C LEU A 209 -2.06 -2.79 -0.34
N ALA A 210 -2.73 -3.85 -0.80
CA ALA A 210 -2.43 -5.22 -0.39
C ALA A 210 -2.61 -6.24 -1.52
N THR A 211 -2.05 -7.44 -1.32
CA THR A 211 -2.20 -8.57 -2.23
C THR A 211 -2.79 -9.76 -1.50
N ALA A 212 -3.94 -10.25 -1.94
CA ALA A 212 -4.56 -11.47 -1.43
C ALA A 212 -4.03 -12.69 -2.19
N SER A 213 -3.64 -13.77 -1.49
CA SER A 213 -3.32 -15.04 -2.13
C SER A 213 -4.57 -15.89 -2.29
N VAL A 214 -5.03 -16.08 -3.52
CA VAL A 214 -6.21 -16.88 -3.89
C VAL A 214 -5.73 -18.08 -4.71
N ASP A 215 -5.63 -19.26 -4.10
CA ASP A 215 -5.10 -20.49 -4.73
C ASP A 215 -3.71 -20.30 -5.38
N GLY A 216 -2.81 -19.58 -4.68
CA GLY A 216 -1.46 -19.28 -5.17
C GLY A 216 -1.38 -18.16 -6.21
N ARG A 217 -2.51 -17.59 -6.64
CA ARG A 217 -2.55 -16.37 -7.44
C ARG A 217 -2.64 -15.15 -6.51
N GLY A 218 -1.74 -14.18 -6.68
CA GLY A 218 -1.88 -12.87 -6.06
C GLY A 218 -3.01 -12.08 -6.71
N VAL A 219 -3.86 -11.45 -5.90
CA VAL A 219 -4.90 -10.51 -6.32
C VAL A 219 -4.60 -9.17 -5.64
N ASP A 220 -4.18 -8.19 -6.41
CA ASP A 220 -3.86 -6.86 -5.88
C ASP A 220 -5.14 -6.03 -5.69
N LEU A 221 -5.24 -5.36 -4.54
CA LEU A 221 -6.37 -4.52 -4.18
C LEU A 221 -5.93 -3.29 -3.39
N LEU A 222 -6.70 -2.21 -3.54
CA LEU A 222 -6.55 -0.98 -2.77
C LEU A 222 -7.86 -0.68 -2.04
N ILE A 223 -7.79 -0.46 -0.73
CA ILE A 223 -8.93 -0.08 0.12
C ILE A 223 -8.78 1.39 0.52
N VAL A 224 -9.80 2.20 0.23
CA VAL A 224 -9.80 3.63 0.57
C VAL A 224 -11.12 4.01 1.24
N PRO A 225 -11.11 4.77 2.35
CA PRO A 225 -9.95 5.28 3.08
C PRO A 225 -9.27 4.24 3.98
N HIS A 226 -9.83 3.02 4.05
CA HIS A 226 -9.51 1.99 5.05
C HIS A 226 -9.78 2.48 6.48
N ARG A 227 -10.99 3.01 6.74
CA ARG A 227 -11.47 3.47 8.07
C ARG A 227 -12.80 2.78 8.41
N PRO A 228 -13.27 2.75 9.67
CA PRO A 228 -14.60 2.24 10.00
C PRO A 228 -15.70 2.90 9.16
N GLY A 229 -16.67 2.08 8.73
CA GLY A 229 -17.75 2.47 7.83
C GLY A 229 -17.43 2.19 6.37
N ARG A 230 -17.85 3.09 5.47
CA ARG A 230 -17.78 2.87 4.02
C ARG A 230 -16.38 2.98 3.48
N ASN A 231 -16.01 1.98 2.68
CA ASN A 231 -14.75 1.90 1.97
C ASN A 231 -14.99 1.50 0.52
N LEU A 232 -14.25 2.11 -0.39
CA LEU A 232 -14.21 1.74 -1.80
C LEU A 232 -12.97 0.88 -2.03
N VAL A 233 -13.20 -0.32 -2.53
CA VAL A 233 -12.16 -1.28 -2.89
C VAL A 233 -11.97 -1.26 -4.40
N HIS A 234 -10.75 -0.92 -4.83
CA HIS A 234 -10.31 -1.02 -6.22
C HIS A 234 -9.53 -2.32 -6.42
N VAL A 235 -9.90 -3.07 -7.45
CA VAL A 235 -9.25 -4.32 -7.84
C VAL A 235 -8.93 -4.26 -9.33
N GLY A 236 -7.91 -5.00 -9.78
CA GLY A 236 -7.52 -5.02 -11.19
C GLY A 236 -8.59 -5.57 -12.15
N SER A 237 -9.61 -6.28 -11.65
CA SER A 237 -10.64 -6.92 -12.47
C SER A 237 -12.02 -6.96 -11.81
N ALA A 238 -13.09 -6.92 -12.61
CA ALA A 238 -14.49 -6.94 -12.17
C ALA A 238 -15.08 -8.36 -11.92
N ASP A 239 -14.26 -9.40 -11.99
CA ASP A 239 -14.63 -10.78 -11.64
C ASP A 239 -14.32 -11.15 -10.18
N VAL A 240 -13.75 -10.21 -9.42
CA VAL A 240 -13.41 -10.37 -8.01
C VAL A 240 -14.61 -9.99 -7.12
N SER A 241 -14.83 -10.72 -6.03
CA SER A 241 -15.72 -10.30 -4.95
C SER A 241 -14.93 -10.11 -3.66
N VAL A 242 -15.32 -9.13 -2.84
CA VAL A 242 -14.63 -8.79 -1.59
C VAL A 242 -15.62 -8.63 -0.44
N GLY A 243 -15.25 -9.04 0.77
CA GLY A 243 -16.12 -8.96 1.94
C GLY A 243 -15.44 -9.43 3.20
N THR A 244 -15.92 -9.04 4.38
CA THR A 244 -15.39 -9.52 5.67
C THR A 244 -15.90 -10.91 6.06
N SER A 245 -17.00 -11.35 5.46
CA SER A 245 -17.65 -12.63 5.73
C SER A 245 -18.31 -13.19 4.46
N PRO A 246 -18.66 -14.49 4.41
CA PRO A 246 -19.34 -15.06 3.25
C PRO A 246 -20.69 -14.39 2.93
N SER A 247 -21.38 -13.86 3.95
CA SER A 247 -22.66 -13.16 3.78
C SER A 247 -22.51 -11.67 3.46
N THR A 248 -21.29 -11.10 3.54
CA THR A 248 -21.01 -9.69 3.24
C THR A 248 -20.15 -9.53 1.98
N MET A 249 -20.02 -10.58 1.16
CA MET A 249 -19.30 -10.52 -0.10
C MET A 249 -20.01 -9.60 -1.11
N VAL A 250 -19.30 -8.60 -1.60
CA VAL A 250 -19.74 -7.67 -2.63
C VAL A 250 -18.91 -7.91 -3.89
N ARG A 251 -19.60 -8.15 -5.02
CA ARG A 251 -18.93 -8.31 -6.31
C ARG A 251 -18.42 -6.96 -6.81
N ALA A 252 -17.17 -6.92 -7.24
CA ALA A 252 -16.60 -5.76 -7.91
C ALA A 252 -17.30 -5.55 -9.26
N THR A 253 -17.66 -4.31 -9.56
CA THR A 253 -18.32 -3.94 -10.82
C THR A 253 -17.51 -2.90 -11.56
N ALA A 254 -17.58 -2.90 -12.89
CA ALA A 254 -17.03 -1.80 -13.68
C ALA A 254 -17.76 -0.50 -13.34
N ARG A 255 -17.04 0.62 -13.29
CA ARG A 255 -17.61 1.96 -13.15
C ARG A 255 -17.35 2.78 -14.41
N PRO A 256 -18.32 3.59 -14.89
CA PRO A 256 -18.14 4.39 -16.10
C PRO A 256 -16.86 5.25 -16.07
N GLY A 257 -16.00 5.07 -17.07
CA GLY A 257 -14.75 5.84 -17.24
C GLY A 257 -13.61 5.45 -16.29
N ALA A 258 -13.86 4.51 -15.37
CA ALA A 258 -12.91 4.09 -14.37
C ALA A 258 -12.33 2.68 -14.67
N PRO A 259 -11.01 2.50 -14.63
CA PRO A 259 -10.37 1.22 -14.85
C PRO A 259 -10.64 0.17 -13.77
N GLY A 260 -10.63 -1.10 -14.16
CA GLY A 260 -10.69 -2.24 -13.24
C GLY A 260 -12.08 -2.49 -12.64
N GLY A 261 -12.09 -3.12 -11.46
CA GLY A 261 -13.30 -3.46 -10.70
C GLY A 261 -13.42 -2.65 -9.41
N TRP A 262 -14.65 -2.32 -9.03
CA TRP A 262 -14.96 -1.46 -7.90
C TRP A 262 -16.02 -2.08 -7.00
N ALA A 263 -15.73 -2.21 -5.71
CA ALA A 263 -16.68 -2.71 -4.71
C ALA A 263 -16.78 -1.74 -3.53
N LEU A 264 -18.01 -1.42 -3.12
CA LEU A 264 -18.26 -0.63 -1.92
C LEU A 264 -18.52 -1.58 -0.75
N LEU A 265 -17.77 -1.42 0.33
CA LEU A 265 -17.76 -2.31 1.48
C LEU A 265 -17.99 -1.50 2.76
N GLU A 266 -18.71 -2.07 3.72
CA GLU A 266 -18.76 -1.56 5.10
C GLU A 266 -17.72 -2.33 5.93
N LEU A 267 -16.79 -1.61 6.55
CA LEU A 267 -15.77 -2.15 7.44
C LEU A 267 -16.09 -1.82 8.90
N GLY A 268 -15.87 -2.79 9.79
CA GLY A 268 -15.96 -2.59 11.23
C GLY A 268 -14.75 -1.84 11.80
N GLU A 269 -14.79 -1.57 13.10
CA GLU A 269 -13.64 -1.05 13.85
C GLU A 269 -12.64 -2.18 14.16
N GLY A 270 -11.36 -1.82 14.22
CA GLY A 270 -10.27 -2.70 14.62
C GLY A 270 -9.92 -3.81 13.62
N ARG A 271 -9.12 -4.77 14.08
CA ARG A 271 -8.55 -5.81 13.21
C ARG A 271 -9.61 -6.79 12.72
N ASP A 272 -9.57 -7.08 11.42
CA ASP A 272 -10.42 -8.07 10.75
C ASP A 272 -9.69 -8.69 9.54
N ARG A 273 -10.37 -9.54 8.77
CA ARG A 273 -9.88 -10.11 7.52
C ARG A 273 -10.81 -9.76 6.37
N LEU A 274 -10.25 -9.09 5.36
CA LEU A 274 -10.91 -8.96 4.07
C LEU A 274 -10.75 -10.26 3.29
N ARG A 275 -11.85 -10.95 3.02
CA ARG A 275 -11.93 -12.11 2.12
C ARG A 275 -12.00 -11.60 0.68
N VAL A 276 -11.24 -12.27 -0.19
CA VAL A 276 -11.16 -11.96 -1.62
C VAL A 276 -11.49 -13.23 -2.38
N GLN A 277 -12.50 -13.18 -3.23
CA GLN A 277 -13.02 -14.34 -3.95
C GLN A 277 -12.87 -14.15 -5.46
N VAL A 278 -12.34 -15.17 -6.13
CA VAL A 278 -12.23 -15.26 -7.59
C VAL A 278 -12.83 -16.61 -8.02
N GLY A 279 -14.00 -16.57 -8.66
CA GLY A 279 -14.80 -17.78 -8.89
C GLY A 279 -15.16 -18.46 -7.57
N GLU A 280 -14.82 -19.74 -7.40
CA GLU A 280 -15.07 -20.52 -6.17
C GLU A 280 -13.93 -20.45 -5.15
N ARG A 281 -12.83 -19.75 -5.48
CA ARG A 281 -11.63 -19.71 -4.64
C ARG A 281 -11.64 -18.47 -3.76
N VAL A 282 -11.22 -18.62 -2.51
CA VAL A 282 -11.19 -17.55 -1.52
C VAL A 282 -9.79 -17.42 -0.92
N GLY A 283 -9.27 -16.19 -0.93
CA GLY A 283 -8.11 -15.76 -0.16
C GLY A 283 -8.53 -14.75 0.90
N ALA A 284 -7.56 -14.29 1.70
CA ALA A 284 -7.79 -13.26 2.70
C ALA A 284 -6.59 -12.34 2.86
N VAL A 285 -6.85 -11.11 3.28
CA VAL A 285 -5.88 -10.07 3.65
C VAL A 285 -6.26 -9.54 5.02
N SER A 286 -5.28 -9.35 5.89
CA SER A 286 -5.49 -8.69 7.19
C SER A 286 -5.79 -7.21 6.99
N ILE A 287 -6.81 -6.70 7.66
CA ILE A 287 -7.20 -5.29 7.65
C ILE A 287 -7.28 -4.75 9.07
N ASP A 288 -7.07 -3.45 9.24
CA ASP A 288 -7.26 -2.75 10.50
C ASP A 288 -7.71 -1.31 10.19
N PRO A 289 -9.02 -1.09 10.03
CA PRO A 289 -9.54 0.24 9.74
C PRO A 289 -9.30 1.23 10.89
N GLY A 290 -8.96 0.76 12.10
CA GLY A 290 -8.87 1.58 13.31
C GLY A 290 -10.23 1.88 13.92
N ASP A 291 -10.32 3.00 14.63
CA ASP A 291 -11.50 3.45 15.39
C ASP A 291 -12.07 4.80 14.91
N GLN A 292 -11.30 5.56 14.14
CA GLN A 292 -11.72 6.85 13.62
C GLN A 292 -12.52 6.71 12.32
N GLN A 293 -13.81 7.05 12.35
CA GLN A 293 -14.64 7.08 11.15
C GLN A 293 -14.13 8.08 10.10
N TRP A 294 -14.40 7.76 8.83
CA TRP A 294 -14.15 8.68 7.72
C TRP A 294 -15.13 9.87 7.75
N ASP A 295 -14.59 11.08 7.70
CA ASP A 295 -15.34 12.34 7.68
C ASP A 295 -15.24 13.10 6.33
N GLY A 296 -14.56 12.52 5.34
CA GLY A 296 -14.43 13.11 4.01
C GLY A 296 -15.62 12.84 3.08
N ALA A 297 -15.40 13.03 1.78
CA ALA A 297 -16.46 12.93 0.77
C ALA A 297 -17.07 11.52 0.65
N ASP A 298 -18.30 11.46 0.17
CA ASP A 298 -19.07 10.22 0.02
C ASP A 298 -18.48 9.33 -1.09
N LEU A 299 -18.04 8.12 -0.76
CA LEU A 299 -17.44 7.18 -1.72
C LEU A 299 -18.45 6.57 -2.71
N ARG A 300 -19.75 6.88 -2.55
CA ARG A 300 -20.79 6.59 -3.56
C ARG A 300 -20.79 7.59 -4.71
N ASP A 301 -20.10 8.71 -4.55
CA ASP A 301 -19.98 9.74 -5.57
C ASP A 301 -19.42 9.14 -6.88
N PRO A 302 -19.94 9.57 -8.05
CA PRO A 302 -19.43 9.14 -9.34
C PRO A 302 -17.92 9.38 -9.56
N ASP A 303 -17.35 10.38 -8.89
CA ASP A 303 -15.93 10.75 -8.98
C ASP A 303 -15.03 10.03 -7.96
N ALA A 304 -15.61 9.21 -7.06
CA ALA A 304 -14.84 8.43 -6.11
C ALA A 304 -13.73 7.55 -6.76
N PRO A 305 -13.91 6.94 -7.95
CA PRO A 305 -12.84 6.20 -8.63
C PRO A 305 -11.62 7.05 -9.00
N GLU A 306 -11.83 8.33 -9.33
CA GLU A 306 -10.74 9.26 -9.61
C GLU A 306 -9.94 9.55 -8.35
N TYR A 307 -10.63 9.79 -7.23
CA TYR A 307 -10.00 9.95 -5.93
C TYR A 307 -9.18 8.71 -5.53
N VAL A 308 -9.76 7.51 -5.67
CA VAL A 308 -9.03 6.27 -5.34
C VAL A 308 -7.82 6.05 -6.24
N SER A 309 -7.90 6.43 -7.51
CA SER A 309 -6.74 6.38 -8.42
C SER A 309 -5.65 7.37 -8.02
N ALA A 310 -6.02 8.55 -7.53
CA ALA A 310 -5.11 9.53 -6.96
C ALA A 310 -4.41 8.97 -5.69
N VAL A 311 -5.19 8.31 -4.82
CA VAL A 311 -4.69 7.63 -3.61
C VAL A 311 -3.76 6.48 -3.97
N LEU A 312 -4.05 5.69 -5.00
CA LEU A 312 -3.15 4.64 -5.48
C LEU A 312 -1.76 5.22 -5.80
N GLY A 313 -1.71 6.30 -6.58
CA GLY A 313 -0.46 6.97 -6.93
C GLY A 313 0.36 7.42 -5.71
N GLN A 314 -0.32 7.94 -4.68
CA GLN A 314 0.30 8.38 -3.42
C GLN A 314 0.75 7.19 -2.56
N ALA A 315 -0.09 6.16 -2.43
CA ALA A 315 0.13 4.97 -1.59
C ALA A 315 1.32 4.12 -2.04
N LEU A 316 1.72 4.20 -3.32
CA LEU A 316 2.95 3.58 -3.81
C LEU A 316 4.23 4.15 -3.14
N ILE A 317 4.16 5.36 -2.59
CA ILE A 317 5.30 6.04 -1.95
C ILE A 317 5.10 6.15 -0.45
N ASP A 318 3.97 6.74 -0.03
CA ASP A 318 3.63 6.92 1.38
C ASP A 318 2.11 7.01 1.53
N PRO A 319 1.44 5.94 2.01
CA PRO A 319 -0.02 5.93 2.18
C PRO A 319 -0.51 6.85 3.31
N ARG A 320 0.39 7.40 4.14
CA ARG A 320 0.05 8.30 5.25
C ARG A 320 -0.31 9.70 4.80
N VAL A 321 0.12 10.08 3.60
CA VAL A 321 -0.11 11.42 3.07
C VAL A 321 -1.54 11.48 2.54
N GLU A 322 -2.33 12.35 3.15
CA GLU A 322 -3.70 12.60 2.71
C GLU A 322 -3.72 13.16 1.28
N VAL A 323 -4.63 12.63 0.47
CA VAL A 323 -4.86 13.10 -0.90
C VAL A 323 -6.11 13.97 -0.90
N PRO A 324 -6.07 15.21 -1.40
CA PRO A 324 -7.28 16.02 -1.51
C PRO A 324 -8.18 15.49 -2.63
N TRP A 325 -9.50 15.63 -2.46
CA TRP A 325 -10.50 15.17 -3.42
C TRP A 325 -10.34 15.89 -4.79
N PRO A 326 -9.99 15.20 -5.89
CA PRO A 326 -9.65 15.86 -7.16
C PRO A 326 -10.77 16.74 -7.74
N ALA A 327 -12.03 16.34 -7.56
CA ALA A 327 -13.18 17.07 -8.10
C ALA A 327 -13.53 18.36 -7.32
N SER A 328 -12.86 18.63 -6.19
CA SER A 328 -13.18 19.76 -5.30
C SER A 328 -12.73 21.13 -5.80
N ALA A 329 -11.73 21.20 -6.70
CA ALA A 329 -11.23 22.45 -7.26
C ALA A 329 -10.43 22.23 -8.55
N LEU A 330 -10.41 23.24 -9.43
CA LEU A 330 -9.52 23.23 -10.59
C LEU A 330 -8.11 23.68 -10.19
N SER A 331 -7.11 22.86 -10.47
CA SER A 331 -5.73 23.27 -10.22
C SER A 331 -5.29 24.39 -11.16
N THR A 332 -4.38 25.25 -10.73
CA THR A 332 -3.81 26.31 -11.59
C THR A 332 -3.14 25.74 -12.84
N GLN A 333 -2.55 24.55 -12.73
CA GLN A 333 -1.92 23.83 -13.83
C GLN A 333 -2.96 23.37 -14.86
N ASP A 334 -4.05 22.73 -14.40
CA ASP A 334 -5.14 22.32 -15.29
C ASP A 334 -5.79 23.52 -15.97
N ALA A 335 -6.02 24.60 -15.24
CA ALA A 335 -6.52 25.84 -15.82
C ALA A 335 -5.60 26.34 -16.94
N ALA A 336 -4.28 26.34 -16.76
CA ALA A 336 -3.33 26.76 -17.79
C ALA A 336 -3.39 25.87 -19.04
N VAL A 337 -3.50 24.54 -18.85
CA VAL A 337 -3.64 23.58 -19.95
C VAL A 337 -4.93 23.81 -20.72
N LEU A 338 -6.06 23.98 -20.02
CA LEU A 338 -7.35 24.27 -20.66
C LEU A 338 -7.30 25.58 -21.45
N ARG A 339 -6.64 26.63 -20.92
CA ARG A 339 -6.47 27.88 -21.68
C ARG A 339 -5.71 27.67 -22.98
N GLY A 340 -4.60 26.94 -22.94
CA GLY A 340 -3.80 26.63 -24.12
C GLY A 340 -4.58 25.79 -25.15
N LEU A 341 -5.33 24.78 -24.67
CA LEU A 341 -6.20 23.97 -25.50
C LEU A 341 -7.26 24.82 -26.21
N THR A 342 -7.97 25.68 -25.48
CA THR A 342 -9.01 26.55 -26.06
C THR A 342 -8.43 27.58 -27.02
N ALA A 343 -7.27 28.16 -26.73
CA ALA A 343 -6.60 29.09 -27.64
C ALA A 343 -6.30 28.45 -29.00
N ALA A 344 -5.90 27.19 -29.01
CA ALA A 344 -5.65 26.43 -30.24
C ALA A 344 -6.92 26.06 -31.03
N LEU A 345 -8.11 26.39 -30.52
CA LEU A 345 -9.39 26.25 -31.21
C LEU A 345 -9.89 27.56 -31.83
N ALA A 346 -9.03 28.59 -31.90
CA ALA A 346 -9.38 29.89 -32.48
C ALA A 346 -10.11 29.76 -33.83
N GLY A 347 -11.24 30.47 -33.97
CA GLY A 347 -12.08 30.45 -35.17
C GLY A 347 -12.95 29.19 -35.37
N ARG A 348 -12.95 28.24 -34.43
CA ARG A 348 -13.78 27.03 -34.48
C ARG A 348 -15.07 27.18 -33.69
N ALA A 349 -16.01 26.25 -33.89
CA ALA A 349 -17.25 26.16 -33.14
C ALA A 349 -17.25 24.91 -32.26
N VAL A 350 -17.46 25.10 -30.95
CA VAL A 350 -17.27 24.07 -29.93
C VAL A 350 -18.54 23.89 -29.08
N SER A 351 -18.76 22.68 -28.59
CA SER A 351 -19.68 22.42 -27.48
C SER A 351 -18.89 21.97 -26.26
N ILE A 352 -19.32 22.39 -25.06
CA ILE A 352 -18.63 22.06 -23.81
C ILE A 352 -19.46 21.04 -23.04
N VAL A 353 -18.83 19.95 -22.62
CA VAL A 353 -19.43 18.92 -21.78
C VAL A 353 -18.85 19.07 -20.37
N SER A 354 -19.72 19.39 -19.43
CA SER A 354 -19.42 19.60 -18.01
C SER A 354 -20.33 18.75 -17.10
N ASP A 355 -20.11 18.84 -15.79
CA ASP A 355 -21.00 18.35 -14.73
C ASP A 355 -21.02 19.33 -13.53
N ASP A 356 -21.73 18.95 -12.48
CA ASP A 356 -21.97 19.77 -11.29
C ASP A 356 -20.81 19.72 -10.28
N SER A 357 -19.66 19.13 -10.65
CA SER A 357 -18.49 19.14 -9.75
C SER A 357 -17.86 20.54 -9.71
N PRO A 358 -17.39 21.01 -8.53
CA PRO A 358 -16.75 22.33 -8.43
C PRO A 358 -15.58 22.54 -9.41
N ARG A 359 -14.81 21.48 -9.68
CA ARG A 359 -13.76 21.51 -10.68
C ARG A 359 -14.29 21.71 -12.10
N ALA A 360 -15.35 21.00 -12.49
CA ALA A 360 -15.89 21.09 -13.85
C ALA A 360 -16.55 22.45 -14.12
N GLU A 361 -17.28 23.00 -13.15
CA GLU A 361 -17.83 24.36 -13.23
C GLU A 361 -16.73 25.41 -13.44
N GLU A 362 -15.63 25.31 -12.68
CA GLU A 362 -14.49 26.22 -12.84
C GLU A 362 -13.77 26.00 -14.19
N ALA A 363 -13.65 24.75 -14.64
CA ALA A 363 -13.06 24.42 -15.94
C ALA A 363 -13.89 24.96 -17.11
N GLU A 364 -15.22 24.80 -17.07
CA GLU A 364 -16.13 25.36 -18.07
C GLU A 364 -16.02 26.87 -18.13
N ARG A 365 -15.97 27.55 -16.97
CA ARG A 365 -15.76 29.00 -16.92
C ARG A 365 -14.45 29.40 -17.59
N VAL A 366 -13.34 28.71 -17.31
CA VAL A 366 -12.03 28.97 -17.93
C VAL A 366 -12.11 28.78 -19.45
N VAL A 367 -12.74 27.72 -19.93
CA VAL A 367 -12.90 27.44 -21.37
C VAL A 367 -13.76 28.52 -22.04
N ARG A 368 -14.91 28.88 -21.48
CA ARG A 368 -15.77 29.95 -22.03
C ARG A 368 -15.07 31.32 -22.06
N GLU A 369 -14.34 31.67 -21.00
CA GLU A 369 -13.56 32.91 -20.95
C GLU A 369 -12.46 32.95 -22.02
N GLN A 370 -11.74 31.85 -22.26
CA GLN A 370 -10.74 31.81 -23.34
C GLN A 370 -11.37 31.75 -24.72
N ALA A 371 -12.48 31.05 -24.87
CA ALA A 371 -13.21 30.98 -26.13
C ALA A 371 -13.60 32.38 -26.60
N ALA A 372 -14.13 33.21 -25.70
CA ALA A 372 -14.45 34.61 -25.98
C ALA A 372 -13.22 35.43 -26.41
N ARG A 373 -12.05 35.18 -25.80
CA ARG A 373 -10.79 35.90 -26.14
C ARG A 373 -10.24 35.53 -27.52
N HIS A 374 -10.42 34.28 -27.93
CA HIS A 374 -9.84 33.73 -29.16
C HIS A 374 -10.85 33.53 -30.30
N GLY A 375 -12.06 34.08 -30.16
CA GLY A 375 -13.10 34.00 -31.19
C GLY A 375 -13.57 32.57 -31.46
N VAL A 376 -13.64 31.73 -30.42
CA VAL A 376 -14.19 30.37 -30.49
C VAL A 376 -15.70 30.45 -30.19
N ALA A 377 -16.53 30.01 -31.12
CA ALA A 377 -17.98 30.02 -30.93
C ALA A 377 -18.39 28.86 -30.01
N VAL A 378 -18.96 29.17 -28.85
CA VAL A 378 -19.44 28.14 -27.90
C VAL A 378 -20.94 27.93 -28.09
N HIS A 379 -21.34 26.68 -28.25
CA HIS A 379 -22.72 26.24 -28.38
C HIS A 379 -23.10 25.30 -27.23
N ASP A 380 -24.26 25.54 -26.63
CA ASP A 380 -24.76 24.70 -25.54
C ASP A 380 -25.31 23.36 -26.05
N GLU A 381 -25.68 23.29 -27.33
CA GLU A 381 -26.17 22.08 -27.98
C GLU A 381 -25.25 21.63 -29.13
N LEU A 382 -25.18 20.31 -29.33
CA LEU A 382 -24.51 19.69 -30.47
C LEU A 382 -25.33 19.90 -31.75
N THR A 383 -24.94 20.90 -32.55
CA THR A 383 -25.52 21.17 -33.86
C THR A 383 -24.57 20.74 -34.99
N SER A 384 -25.05 20.75 -36.23
CA SER A 384 -24.21 20.49 -37.41
C SER A 384 -23.12 21.54 -37.63
N SER A 385 -23.22 22.72 -37.00
CA SER A 385 -22.17 23.76 -37.05
C SER A 385 -21.06 23.54 -36.03
N VAL A 386 -21.25 22.66 -35.04
CA VAL A 386 -20.24 22.35 -34.01
C VAL A 386 -19.21 21.37 -34.58
N THR A 387 -17.98 21.84 -34.73
CA THR A 387 -16.85 21.08 -35.26
C THR A 387 -16.07 20.31 -34.18
N ASP A 388 -16.21 20.71 -32.92
CA ASP A 388 -15.42 20.16 -31.82
C ASP A 388 -16.22 20.05 -30.52
N VAL A 389 -15.85 19.09 -29.67
CA VAL A 389 -16.42 18.93 -28.33
C VAL A 389 -15.30 18.97 -27.30
N VAL A 390 -15.44 19.84 -26.31
CA VAL A 390 -14.48 19.97 -25.20
C VAL A 390 -15.10 19.34 -23.95
N VAL A 391 -14.51 18.27 -23.44
CA VAL A 391 -15.00 17.52 -22.28
C VAL A 391 -14.18 17.89 -21.05
N VAL A 392 -14.82 18.54 -20.09
CA VAL A 392 -14.26 18.99 -18.81
C VAL A 392 -15.06 18.47 -17.60
N ALA A 393 -15.85 17.42 -17.80
CA ALA A 393 -16.58 16.74 -16.73
C ALA A 393 -15.67 15.76 -15.94
N GLY A 394 -16.20 15.14 -14.89
CA GLY A 394 -15.68 13.94 -14.23
C GLY A 394 -15.85 12.67 -15.06
N TRP A 395 -15.24 11.57 -14.61
CA TRP A 395 -15.09 10.34 -15.40
C TRP A 395 -16.43 9.72 -15.80
N ALA A 396 -17.39 9.67 -14.87
CA ALA A 396 -18.67 9.01 -15.13
C ALA A 396 -19.49 9.76 -16.19
N ARG A 397 -19.54 11.09 -16.09
CA ARG A 397 -20.24 11.94 -17.06
C ARG A 397 -19.53 11.93 -18.40
N ALA A 398 -18.20 12.05 -18.43
CA ALA A 398 -17.40 11.95 -19.66
C ALA A 398 -17.66 10.62 -20.38
N ALA A 399 -17.63 9.49 -19.66
CA ALA A 399 -17.91 8.18 -20.23
C ALA A 399 -19.33 8.06 -20.80
N ALA A 400 -20.34 8.58 -20.08
CA ALA A 400 -21.72 8.56 -20.55
C ALA A 400 -21.88 9.38 -21.84
N THR A 401 -21.31 10.59 -21.88
CA THR A 401 -21.39 11.47 -23.05
C THR A 401 -20.64 10.89 -24.24
N LEU A 402 -19.40 10.43 -24.06
CA LEU A 402 -18.58 9.89 -25.16
C LEU A 402 -19.21 8.64 -25.80
N ARG A 403 -19.92 7.81 -25.03
CA ARG A 403 -20.68 6.65 -25.54
C ARG A 403 -21.98 7.04 -26.25
N ALA A 404 -22.65 8.09 -25.78
CA ALA A 404 -23.89 8.57 -26.41
C ALA A 404 -23.63 9.33 -27.71
N MET A 405 -22.41 9.82 -27.92
CA MET A 405 -22.00 10.51 -29.13
C MET A 405 -21.68 9.51 -30.26
N GLU A 406 -22.49 9.55 -31.32
CA GLU A 406 -22.21 8.84 -32.56
C GLU A 406 -20.81 9.19 -33.11
N PRO A 407 -20.08 8.21 -33.68
CA PRO A 407 -18.82 8.46 -34.36
C PRO A 407 -19.06 9.36 -35.58
N GLU A 408 -18.62 10.62 -35.51
CA GLU A 408 -18.63 11.55 -36.64
C GLU A 408 -17.19 11.85 -37.06
N PRO A 409 -16.72 11.45 -38.26
CA PRO A 409 -15.32 11.55 -38.66
C PRO A 409 -14.73 12.96 -38.62
N THR A 410 -15.57 13.99 -38.78
CA THR A 410 -15.12 15.38 -38.83
C THR A 410 -15.16 16.08 -37.47
N ARG A 411 -15.72 15.46 -36.43
CA ARG A 411 -15.89 16.09 -35.12
C ARG A 411 -14.79 15.65 -34.16
N LEU A 412 -13.92 16.58 -33.78
CA LEU A 412 -12.83 16.31 -32.84
C LEU A 412 -13.30 16.37 -31.40
N ARG A 413 -12.78 15.47 -30.56
CA ARG A 413 -13.10 15.40 -29.13
C ARG A 413 -11.88 15.79 -28.32
N HIS A 414 -11.96 16.90 -27.60
CA HIS A 414 -10.89 17.43 -26.76
C HIS A 414 -11.14 17.06 -25.30
N LEU A 415 -10.23 16.33 -24.67
CA LEU A 415 -10.39 15.85 -23.30
C LEU A 415 -9.57 16.70 -22.33
N ALA A 416 -10.12 16.94 -21.13
CA ALA A 416 -9.38 17.54 -20.03
C ALA A 416 -8.25 16.63 -19.51
N PRO A 417 -7.21 17.18 -18.85
CA PRO A 417 -6.03 16.42 -18.43
C PRO A 417 -6.32 15.22 -17.51
N TRP A 418 -7.36 15.32 -16.67
CA TRP A 418 -7.73 14.24 -15.74
C TRP A 418 -8.56 13.14 -16.39
N LEU A 419 -9.05 13.33 -17.63
CA LEU A 419 -9.84 12.35 -18.37
C LEU A 419 -9.00 11.35 -19.16
N VAL A 420 -7.67 11.43 -19.04
CA VAL A 420 -6.78 10.54 -19.77
C VAL A 420 -6.64 9.22 -19.01
N THR A 421 -7.58 8.32 -19.31
CA THR A 421 -7.69 6.93 -18.84
C THR A 421 -7.99 6.01 -20.02
N TRP A 422 -7.62 4.72 -19.93
CA TRP A 422 -7.84 3.79 -21.04
C TRP A 422 -9.33 3.66 -21.40
N GLU A 423 -10.22 3.73 -20.42
CA GLU A 423 -11.67 3.55 -20.56
C GLU A 423 -12.37 4.73 -21.25
N LEU A 424 -11.72 5.90 -21.29
CA LEU A 424 -12.24 7.11 -21.92
C LEU A 424 -11.59 7.38 -23.29
N LEU A 425 -10.43 6.79 -23.53
CA LEU A 425 -9.73 6.89 -24.80
C LEU A 425 -10.30 5.90 -25.83
N SER A 426 -10.34 6.34 -27.08
CA SER A 426 -10.85 5.57 -28.21
C SER A 426 -9.97 5.79 -29.44
N THR A 427 -9.74 4.73 -30.20
CA THR A 427 -9.08 4.77 -31.52
C THR A 427 -10.09 4.96 -32.66
N GLU A 428 -11.40 4.80 -32.39
CA GLU A 428 -12.46 4.89 -33.40
C GLU A 428 -12.84 6.33 -33.75
N VAL A 429 -12.56 7.25 -32.83
CA VAL A 429 -12.89 8.68 -32.95
C VAL A 429 -11.66 9.52 -32.69
N GLU A 430 -11.54 10.63 -33.41
CA GLU A 430 -10.39 11.50 -33.24
C GLU A 430 -10.49 12.26 -31.90
N GLN A 431 -9.63 11.86 -30.96
CA GLN A 431 -9.51 12.47 -29.65
C GLN A 431 -8.18 13.21 -29.52
N ILE A 432 -8.23 14.43 -28.98
CA ILE A 432 -7.07 15.23 -28.63
C ILE A 432 -7.05 15.41 -27.11
N PHE A 433 -5.93 15.14 -26.48
CA PHE A 433 -5.78 15.28 -25.03
C PHE A 433 -4.40 15.81 -24.67
N PRO A 434 -4.29 16.63 -23.61
CA PRO A 434 -3.01 17.11 -23.13
C PRO A 434 -2.35 16.08 -22.21
N LEU A 435 -1.02 15.92 -22.33
CA LEU A 435 -0.23 15.25 -21.31
C LEU A 435 0.79 16.21 -20.73
N ARG A 436 0.84 16.23 -19.39
CA ARG A 436 1.81 17.01 -18.62
C ARG A 436 3.24 16.52 -18.79
N TYR A 437 3.40 15.30 -19.29
CA TYR A 437 4.69 14.64 -19.44
C TYR A 437 4.69 13.86 -20.75
N ARG A 438 5.87 13.78 -21.37
CA ARG A 438 6.08 13.05 -22.61
C ARG A 438 6.01 11.54 -22.37
N PRO A 439 5.18 10.76 -23.07
CA PRO A 439 5.09 9.31 -22.89
C PRO A 439 6.44 8.58 -22.93
N GLU A 440 7.43 9.14 -23.62
CA GLU A 440 8.79 8.60 -23.73
C GLU A 440 9.68 8.86 -22.49
N ASP A 441 9.23 9.69 -21.55
CA ASP A 441 9.99 10.00 -20.34
C ASP A 441 10.15 8.73 -19.48
N PRO A 442 11.38 8.35 -19.10
CA PRO A 442 11.64 7.20 -18.23
C PRO A 442 10.84 7.19 -16.92
N VAL A 443 10.35 8.35 -16.48
CA VAL A 443 9.49 8.48 -15.30
C VAL A 443 8.18 7.69 -15.41
N PHE A 444 7.59 7.58 -16.61
CA PHE A 444 6.38 6.78 -16.84
C PHE A 444 6.64 5.29 -16.63
N HIS A 445 7.73 4.78 -17.21
CA HIS A 445 8.10 3.39 -17.06
C HIS A 445 8.35 3.03 -15.58
N ARG A 446 8.97 3.95 -14.82
CA ARG A 446 9.14 3.77 -13.37
C ARG A 446 7.81 3.71 -12.62
N HIS A 447 6.83 4.55 -12.98
CA HIS A 447 5.49 4.48 -12.39
C HIS A 447 4.80 3.14 -12.70
N LEU A 448 4.84 2.70 -13.96
CA LEU A 448 4.27 1.42 -14.39
C LEU A 448 4.88 0.21 -13.66
N LEU A 449 6.19 0.23 -13.43
CA LEU A 449 6.88 -0.81 -12.67
C LEU A 449 6.56 -0.76 -11.17
N ALA A 450 6.29 0.43 -10.63
CA ALA A 450 5.89 0.60 -9.24
C ALA A 450 4.47 0.08 -8.98
N LEU A 451 3.59 0.09 -10.00
CA LEU A 451 2.23 -0.42 -9.86
C LEU A 451 2.21 -1.95 -9.62
N PRO A 452 1.34 -2.42 -8.71
CA PRO A 452 1.04 -3.83 -8.54
C PRO A 452 0.56 -4.46 -9.85
N ARG A 453 0.82 -5.76 -10.01
CA ARG A 453 0.68 -6.45 -11.29
C ARG A 453 -0.73 -6.34 -11.85
N ASP A 454 -1.75 -6.53 -11.01
CA ASP A 454 -3.14 -6.52 -11.49
C ASP A 454 -3.65 -5.12 -11.84
N PHE A 455 -3.00 -4.05 -11.36
CA PHE A 455 -3.36 -2.68 -11.74
C PHE A 455 -2.74 -2.25 -13.06
N ARG A 456 -1.59 -2.81 -13.46
CA ARG A 456 -0.86 -2.40 -14.69
C ARG A 456 -1.67 -2.41 -15.98
N PRO A 457 -2.57 -3.38 -16.25
CA PRO A 457 -3.36 -3.34 -17.47
C PRO A 457 -4.37 -2.18 -17.51
N ALA A 458 -4.82 -1.76 -16.32
CA ALA A 458 -5.86 -0.75 -16.13
C ALA A 458 -5.26 0.63 -15.73
N ALA A 459 -3.93 0.71 -15.60
CA ALA A 459 -3.20 1.88 -15.14
C ALA A 459 -2.03 2.19 -16.11
N PRO A 460 -1.65 3.45 -16.29
CA PRO A 460 -1.92 4.56 -15.38
C PRO A 460 -3.07 5.44 -15.82
N THR A 461 -3.75 6.01 -14.83
CA THR A 461 -4.59 7.19 -15.03
C THR A 461 -3.71 8.43 -14.88
N ALA A 462 -4.01 9.50 -15.62
CA ALA A 462 -3.24 10.75 -15.50
C ALA A 462 -3.20 11.27 -14.05
N VAL A 463 -4.32 11.18 -13.33
CA VAL A 463 -4.42 11.61 -11.92
C VAL A 463 -3.54 10.77 -10.99
N GLY A 464 -3.51 9.45 -11.17
CA GLY A 464 -2.65 8.56 -10.37
C GLY A 464 -1.16 8.82 -10.62
N LEU A 465 -0.78 9.02 -11.89
CA LEU A 465 0.58 9.39 -12.27
C LEU A 465 1.00 10.73 -11.66
N ASP A 466 0.18 11.76 -11.78
CA ASP A 466 0.47 13.10 -11.24
C ASP A 466 0.70 13.08 -9.73
N ARG A 467 -0.11 12.30 -9.00
CA ARG A 467 0.07 12.11 -7.56
C ARG A 467 1.35 11.38 -7.23
N TRP A 468 1.65 10.30 -7.94
CA TRP A 468 2.90 9.58 -7.77
C TRP A 468 4.13 10.47 -8.03
N LEU A 469 4.11 11.27 -9.10
CA LEU A 469 5.17 12.22 -9.43
C LEU A 469 5.38 13.30 -8.37
N THR A 470 4.28 13.81 -7.82
CA THR A 470 4.31 14.73 -6.68
C THR A 470 4.94 14.07 -5.46
N ALA A 471 4.56 12.83 -5.16
CA ALA A 471 5.06 12.08 -4.01
C ALA A 471 6.57 11.78 -4.11
N VAL A 472 7.07 11.40 -5.29
CA VAL A 472 8.52 11.22 -5.52
C VAL A 472 9.29 12.53 -5.69
N ARG A 473 8.61 13.68 -5.59
CA ARG A 473 9.16 15.04 -5.77
C ARG A 473 9.89 15.19 -7.10
N HIS A 474 9.33 14.64 -8.17
CA HIS A 474 9.96 14.71 -9.48
C HIS A 474 9.92 16.15 -10.01
N PRO A 475 11.08 16.80 -10.27
CA PRO A 475 11.12 18.13 -10.83
C PRO A 475 10.88 18.03 -12.34
N ALA A 476 9.63 17.86 -12.73
CA ALA A 476 9.28 17.95 -14.14
C ALA A 476 8.94 19.39 -14.51
N THR A 477 9.40 19.79 -15.68
CA THR A 477 8.79 20.92 -16.38
C THR A 477 7.57 20.34 -17.09
N PRO A 478 6.34 20.69 -16.69
CA PRO A 478 5.15 20.17 -17.35
C PRO A 478 5.20 20.54 -18.83
N THR A 479 4.99 19.58 -19.72
CA THR A 479 4.70 19.85 -21.12
C THR A 479 3.23 20.20 -21.25
N ASN A 480 2.91 21.19 -22.08
CA ASN A 480 1.54 21.41 -22.55
C ASN A 480 1.36 20.83 -23.96
N GLU A 481 2.08 19.74 -24.25
CA GLU A 481 2.00 19.05 -25.52
C GLU A 481 0.64 18.36 -25.65
N ARG A 482 0.08 18.44 -26.85
CA ARG A 482 -1.22 17.83 -27.19
C ARG A 482 -0.97 16.57 -27.98
N TYR A 483 -1.77 15.57 -27.70
CA TYR A 483 -1.60 14.24 -28.23
C TYR A 483 -2.90 13.74 -28.84
N ARG A 484 -2.77 12.85 -29.83
CA ARG A 484 -3.88 12.17 -30.50
C ARG A 484 -3.68 10.65 -30.39
N MET A 485 -4.75 9.91 -30.12
CA MET A 485 -4.71 8.44 -30.26
C MET A 485 -4.45 8.07 -31.73
N SER A 486 -3.49 7.20 -31.98
CA SER A 486 -3.14 6.70 -33.30
C SER A 486 -3.74 5.30 -33.51
N ASP A 487 -4.29 5.05 -34.70
CA ASP A 487 -4.84 3.75 -35.14
C ASP A 487 -3.74 2.72 -35.48
N THR A 488 -2.53 2.87 -34.94
CA THR A 488 -1.52 1.83 -35.18
C THR A 488 -1.95 0.57 -34.45
N SER A 489 -2.30 -0.44 -35.25
CA SER A 489 -2.89 -1.75 -34.93
C SER A 489 -2.08 -2.66 -33.98
N GLY A 490 -1.15 -2.11 -33.21
CA GLY A 490 -0.52 -2.78 -32.09
C GLY A 490 -1.33 -2.55 -30.82
N VAL A 491 -2.40 -3.31 -30.62
CA VAL A 491 -2.98 -3.46 -29.27
C VAL A 491 -1.84 -3.94 -28.37
N PRO A 492 -1.43 -3.17 -27.35
CA PRO A 492 -0.37 -3.61 -26.45
C PRO A 492 -0.75 -4.97 -25.87
N GLY A 493 0.15 -5.95 -25.97
CA GLY A 493 -0.06 -7.23 -25.30
C GLY A 493 -0.23 -7.02 -23.79
N PRO A 494 -0.79 -7.99 -23.04
CA PRO A 494 -0.95 -7.89 -21.59
C PRO A 494 0.37 -7.65 -20.81
N ASP A 495 1.51 -7.83 -21.48
CA ASP A 495 2.86 -7.59 -20.96
C ASP A 495 3.38 -6.16 -21.25
N GLN A 496 2.62 -5.35 -22.00
CA GLN A 496 2.93 -3.97 -22.40
C GLN A 496 1.82 -3.03 -21.88
N PRO A 497 2.01 -2.36 -20.74
CA PRO A 497 0.91 -1.68 -20.07
C PRO A 497 0.67 -0.28 -20.67
N GLY A 498 -0.53 -0.07 -21.22
CA GLY A 498 -1.18 1.24 -21.34
C GLY A 498 -1.30 1.86 -22.75
N TRP A 499 -2.26 2.79 -22.88
CA TRP A 499 -2.46 3.72 -24.01
C TRP A 499 -1.25 4.63 -24.26
N LEU A 500 -0.27 4.66 -23.36
CA LEU A 500 0.90 5.53 -23.40
C LEU A 500 2.07 4.99 -24.23
N HIS A 501 1.88 3.92 -25.00
CA HIS A 501 2.95 3.49 -25.91
C HIS A 501 3.14 4.57 -27.01
N PRO A 502 4.38 4.99 -27.33
CA PRO A 502 4.63 6.06 -28.31
C PRO A 502 4.17 5.70 -29.73
N THR A 503 3.83 4.44 -30.01
CA THR A 503 3.13 4.10 -31.26
C THR A 503 1.65 4.46 -31.19
N VAL A 504 1.01 4.31 -30.04
CA VAL A 504 -0.43 4.53 -29.82
C VAL A 504 -0.77 6.02 -29.68
N VAL A 505 0.21 6.89 -29.42
CA VAL A 505 -0.01 8.33 -29.22
C VAL A 505 0.90 9.14 -30.15
N ALA A 506 0.32 10.08 -30.91
CA ALA A 506 1.06 11.01 -31.76
C ALA A 506 0.97 12.44 -31.23
N VAL A 507 2.10 13.16 -31.21
CA VAL A 507 2.12 14.60 -30.92
C VAL A 507 1.35 15.35 -32.00
N VAL A 508 0.42 16.21 -31.59
CA VAL A 508 -0.29 17.13 -32.48
C VAL A 508 0.59 18.37 -32.63
N SER A 509 1.29 18.46 -33.76
CA SER A 509 2.00 19.69 -34.12
C SER A 509 0.98 20.80 -34.38
N ASP A 510 1.19 21.97 -33.78
CA ASP A 510 0.44 23.16 -34.17
C ASP A 510 0.68 23.40 -35.67
N PRO A 511 -0.36 23.73 -36.45
CA PRO A 511 -0.16 24.16 -37.83
C PRO A 511 0.77 25.37 -37.80
N ASP A 512 1.90 25.25 -38.51
CA ASP A 512 2.91 26.30 -38.58
C ASP A 512 2.23 27.61 -39.03
N PRO A 513 2.17 28.65 -38.19
CA PRO A 513 1.41 29.87 -38.49
C PRO A 513 1.91 30.58 -39.75
N ASP A 514 3.14 30.28 -40.20
CA ASP A 514 3.76 30.90 -41.38
C ASP A 514 3.52 30.11 -42.69
N ALA A 515 3.03 28.87 -42.63
CA ALA A 515 2.85 28.02 -43.82
C ALA A 515 1.71 28.48 -44.77
N GLY A 516 0.90 29.47 -44.36
CA GLY A 516 -0.23 29.98 -45.14
C GLY A 516 0.09 31.15 -46.09
N SER A 517 1.32 31.69 -46.12
CA SER A 517 1.60 32.94 -46.86
C SER A 517 2.16 32.78 -48.28
N ASP A 518 2.64 31.60 -48.68
CA ASP A 518 3.45 31.43 -49.91
C ASP A 518 2.73 30.79 -51.12
N SER A 519 1.40 30.66 -51.09
CA SER A 519 0.62 30.09 -52.20
C SER A 519 -0.48 31.01 -52.71
N GLN A 520 -0.11 32.21 -53.14
CA GLN A 520 -0.89 32.88 -54.20
C GLN A 520 -0.48 32.32 -55.56
N PRO A 521 -1.42 31.74 -56.34
CA PRO A 521 -1.12 31.33 -57.70
C PRO A 521 -0.92 32.59 -58.56
N THR A 522 0.28 32.74 -59.12
CA THR A 522 0.52 33.70 -60.22
C THR A 522 -0.47 33.40 -61.36
N PRO A 523 -1.29 34.37 -61.78
CA PRO A 523 -2.21 34.17 -62.90
C PRO A 523 -1.38 34.00 -64.19
N ARG A 524 -1.75 32.99 -64.99
CA ARG A 524 -1.27 32.80 -66.37
C ARG A 524 -2.31 33.30 -67.36
#